data_AF-A0A7W1IIA3-F1
#
_entry.id   AF-A0A7W1IIA3-F1
#
_cell.length_a   1.000
_cell.length_b   1.000
_cell.length_c   1.000
_cell.angle_alpha   90.00
_cell.angle_beta   90.00
_cell.angle_gamma   90.00
#
_symmetry.space_group_name_H-M   'P 1'
#
loop_
_entity.id
_entity.type
_entity.pdbx_description
1 polymer ?
#
loop_
_entity_poly.entity_id
_entity_poly.type
_entity_poly.pdbx_seq_one_letter_code
_entity_poly.pdbx_strand_id
1 'polypeptide(L)' 'LVINSEQDNRIPSALAREALRDLHVPFTHEWVRGCGHVITVDYCKDEVAGRVLEFLARHAANAAA' A
#
# COMPACT_ATOMS: atom_id res chain seq x y z
N LEU A 1 5.21 4.58 -1.55
CA LEU A 1 4.27 3.45 -1.69
C LEU A 1 3.20 3.59 -0.63
N VAL A 2 1.93 3.50 -1.01
CA VAL A 2 0.78 3.43 -0.11
C VAL A 2 -0.02 2.19 -0.50
N ILE A 3 -0.35 1.34 0.47
CA ILE A 3 -1.15 0.13 0.25
C ILE A 3 -2.36 0.17 1.18
N ASN A 4 -3.56 -0.09 0.63
CA ASN A 4 -4.80 -0.16 1.39
C ASN A 4 -5.57 -1.44 1.05
N SER A 5 -6.40 -1.93 1.98
CA SER A 5 -7.36 -3.00 1.68
C SER A 5 -8.63 -2.43 1.03
N GLU A 6 -9.14 -3.12 0.00
CA GLU A 6 -10.48 -2.84 -0.55
C GLU A 6 -11.60 -3.24 0.41
N GLN A 7 -11.36 -4.21 1.30
CA GLN A 7 -12.32 -4.71 2.29
C GLN A 7 -12.00 -4.21 3.71
N ASP A 8 -11.34 -3.05 3.83
CA ASP A 8 -11.11 -2.42 5.12
C ASP A 8 -12.44 -2.19 5.87
N ASN A 9 -12.56 -2.84 7.04
CA ASN A 9 -13.74 -2.83 7.90
C ASN A 9 -13.62 -1.85 9.08
N ARG A 10 -12.62 -0.96 9.06
CA ARG A 10 -12.36 0.07 10.07
C ARG A 10 -12.31 1.46 9.45
N ILE A 11 -11.68 1.62 8.30
CA ILE A 11 -11.52 2.89 7.61
C ILE A 11 -12.28 2.85 6.28
N PRO A 12 -13.27 3.74 6.06
CA PRO A 12 -13.95 3.83 4.78
C PRO A 12 -12.99 4.13 3.63
N SER A 13 -13.12 3.41 2.52
CA SER A 13 -12.26 3.60 1.33
C SER A 13 -12.33 5.02 0.76
N ALA A 14 -13.46 5.71 0.93
CA ALA A 14 -13.62 7.11 0.55
C ALA A 14 -12.64 8.04 1.28
N LEU A 15 -12.41 7.80 2.58
CA LEU A 15 -11.49 8.61 3.39
C LEU A 15 -10.03 8.36 3.00
N ALA A 16 -9.67 7.09 2.73
CA ALA A 16 -8.33 6.76 2.21
C ALA A 16 -8.08 7.45 0.86
N ARG A 17 -9.07 7.44 -0.04
CA ARG A 17 -8.95 8.13 -1.35
C ARG A 17 -8.85 9.64 -1.20
N GLU A 18 -9.54 10.24 -0.24
CA GLU A 18 -9.43 11.66 0.07
C GLU A 18 -8.03 12.03 0.54
N ALA A 19 -7.50 11.31 1.53
CA ALA A 19 -6.14 11.53 2.02
C ALA A 19 -5.07 11.43 0.91
N LEU A 20 -5.28 10.56 -0.08
CA LEU A 20 -4.35 10.41 -1.21
C LEU A 20 -4.42 11.55 -2.22
N ARG A 21 -5.57 12.24 -2.35
CA ARG A 21 -5.66 13.45 -3.18
C ARG A 21 -4.83 14.60 -2.62
N ASP A 22 -4.71 14.67 -1.29
CA ASP A 22 -3.98 15.74 -0.60
C ASP A 22 -2.47 15.46 -0.52
N LEU A 23 -2.02 14.32 -1.03
CA LEU A 23 -0.61 13.93 -1.03
C LEU A 23 0.14 14.54 -2.22
N HIS A 24 0.90 15.61 -1.97
CA HIS A 24 1.60 16.40 -3.00
C HIS A 24 3.03 15.94 -3.31
N VAL A 25 3.35 14.66 -3.03
CA VAL A 25 4.65 14.05 -3.36
C VAL A 25 4.44 12.88 -4.31
N PRO A 26 5.39 12.50 -5.17
CA PRO A 26 5.26 11.31 -6.01
C PRO A 26 5.06 10.05 -5.15
N PHE A 27 4.04 9.26 -5.48
CA PHE A 27 3.77 8.00 -4.80
C PHE A 27 3.19 6.95 -5.75
N THR A 28 3.42 5.69 -5.40
CA THR A 28 2.69 4.54 -5.94
C THR A 28 1.58 4.20 -4.95
N HIS A 29 0.36 4.06 -5.44
CA HIS A 29 -0.78 3.60 -4.66
C HIS A 29 -1.29 2.27 -5.17
N GLU A 30 -1.55 1.35 -4.25
CA GLU A 30 -2.03 0.02 -4.60
C GLU A 30 -3.12 -0.44 -3.64
N TRP A 31 -4.04 -1.25 -4.15
CA TRP A 31 -5.07 -1.90 -3.37
C TRP A 31 -4.82 -3.41 -3.29
N VAL A 32 -5.04 -3.99 -2.11
CA VAL A 32 -5.04 -5.43 -1.86
C VAL A 32 -6.47 -5.90 -1.57
N ARG A 33 -6.75 -7.17 -1.85
CA ARG A 33 -8.07 -7.78 -1.68
C ARG A 33 -7.98 -9.02 -0.79
N GLY A 34 -9.09 -9.36 -0.11
CA GLY A 34 -9.21 -10.58 0.68
C GLY A 34 -8.76 -10.46 2.14
N CYS A 35 -8.52 -9.24 2.63
CA CYS A 35 -8.11 -8.97 4.02
C CYS A 35 -8.84 -7.76 4.61
N GLY A 36 -8.92 -7.69 5.94
CA GLY A 36 -9.50 -6.54 6.63
C GLY A 36 -8.53 -5.36 6.75
N HIS A 37 -8.72 -4.55 7.78
CA HIS A 37 -7.88 -3.37 8.04
C HIS A 37 -6.40 -3.69 8.28
N VAL A 38 -6.09 -4.77 9.03
CA VAL A 38 -4.72 -5.06 9.48
C VAL A 38 -3.95 -5.88 8.44
N ILE A 39 -3.68 -5.24 7.30
CA ILE A 39 -3.04 -5.88 6.13
C ILE A 39 -1.61 -6.41 6.38
N THR A 40 -0.98 -6.05 7.50
CA THR A 40 0.39 -6.42 7.87
C THR A 40 0.50 -7.73 8.64
N VAL A 41 -0.61 -8.26 9.17
CA VAL A 41 -0.63 -9.53 9.93
C VAL A 41 -1.71 -10.50 9.47
N ASP A 42 -2.70 -10.00 8.72
CA ASP A 42 -3.84 -10.77 8.22
C ASP A 42 -3.50 -11.50 6.90
N TYR A 43 -4.50 -12.06 6.20
CA TYR A 43 -4.35 -12.85 4.98
C TYR A 43 -3.49 -12.19 3.87
N CYS A 44 -3.43 -10.85 3.82
CA CYS A 44 -2.62 -10.12 2.84
C CYS A 44 -1.15 -9.91 3.24
N LYS A 45 -0.69 -10.36 4.42
CA LYS A 45 0.65 -10.01 4.94
C LYS A 45 1.79 -10.32 3.97
N ASP A 46 1.72 -11.46 3.28
CA ASP A 46 2.78 -11.92 2.38
C ASP A 46 2.74 -11.15 1.05
N GLU A 47 1.54 -10.83 0.55
CA GLU A 47 1.35 -9.98 -0.63
C GLU A 47 1.84 -8.55 -0.38
N VAL A 48 1.52 -7.97 0.78
CA VAL A 48 1.98 -6.64 1.20
C VAL A 48 3.51 -6.64 1.32
N ALA A 49 4.10 -7.66 1.96
CA ALA A 49 5.54 -7.79 2.07
C ALA A 49 6.22 -7.86 0.69
N GLY A 50 5.66 -8.65 -0.24
CA GLY A 50 6.17 -8.75 -1.62
C GLY A 50 6.19 -7.40 -2.34
N ARG A 51 5.07 -6.66 -2.33
CA ARG A 51 4.95 -5.34 -2.96
C ARG A 51 5.92 -4.32 -2.36
N VAL A 52 6.12 -4.35 -1.04
CA VAL A 52 7.10 -3.51 -0.36
C VAL A 52 8.53 -3.86 -0.79
N LEU A 53 8.88 -5.14 -0.82
CA LEU A 53 10.21 -5.59 -1.25
C LEU A 53 10.50 -5.16 -2.69
N GLU A 54 9.55 -5.33 -3.61
CA GLU A 54 9.71 -4.89 -4.99
C GLU A 54 9.87 -3.37 -5.12
N PHE A 55 9.08 -2.59 -4.38
CA PHE A 55 9.21 -1.14 -4.35
C PHE A 55 10.59 -0.71 -3.87
N LEU A 56 11.09 -1.32 -2.79
CA LEU A 56 12.41 -1.03 -2.24
C LEU A 56 13.53 -1.44 -3.20
N ALA A 57 13.43 -2.61 -3.84
CA ALA A 57 14.42 -3.07 -4.80
C ALA A 57 14.57 -2.11 -5.99
N ARG A 58 13.46 -1.59 -6.52
CA ARG A 58 13.49 -0.57 -7.60
C ARG A 58 14.19 0.71 -7.15
N HIS A 59 13.93 1.18 -5.93
CA HIS A 59 14.54 2.40 -5.42
C HIS A 59 16.02 2.21 -5.08
N ALA A 60 16.41 1.06 -4.53
CA ALA A 60 17.79 0.73 -4.25
C ALA A 60 18.61 0.63 -5.55
N ALA A 61 18.05 0.03 -6.59
CA ALA A 61 18.68 -0.04 -7.91
C ALA A 61 18.86 1.37 -8.53
N ASN A 62 17.84 2.23 -8.42
CA ASN A 62 17.91 3.61 -8.90
C ASN A 62 18.89 4.49 -8.10
N ALA A 63 19.13 4.18 -6.83
CA ALA A 63 20.08 4.92 -5.98
C ALA A 63 21.54 4.51 -6.22
N ALA A 64 21.78 3.34 -6.83
CA ALA A 64 23.10 2.82 -7.14
C ALA A 64 23.60 3.16 -8.55
N ALA A 65 22.78 3.85 -9.36
CA ALA A 65 23.08 4.32 -10.70
C ALA A 65 23.37 5.83 -10.70
#